data_AF-A0AAD6RVZ4-F1
#
_entry.id   AF-A0AAD6RVZ4-F1
#
_cell.length_a   1.000
_cell.length_b   1.000
_cell.length_c   1.000
_cell.angle_alpha   90.00
_cell.angle_beta   90.00
_cell.angle_gamma   90.00
#
_symmetry.space_group_name_H-M   'P 1'
#
loop_
_entity.id
_entity.type
_entity.pdbx_description
1 polymer ?
#
loop_
_entity_poly.entity_id
_entity_poly.type
_entity_poly.pdbx_seq_one_letter_code
_entity_poly.pdbx_strand_id
1 'polypeptide(L)' 'AETFLQAGQPYPGDDHIQDEQRFLVYRTSDTEHTVMDNLIDEDVPIPLYFITDPDFDLIAWYAAHRRRALGFPED' A
#
# COMPACT_ATOMS: atom_id res chain seq x y z
N ALA A 1 0.40 -33.72 -16.81
CA ALA A 1 -0.05 -33.05 -18.04
C ALA A 1 0.13 -31.56 -17.80
N GLU A 2 0.97 -30.92 -18.61
CA GLU A 2 1.27 -29.49 -18.47
C GLU A 2 0.15 -28.71 -19.15
N THR A 3 -0.43 -27.73 -18.44
CA THR A 3 -1.55 -26.93 -18.98
C THR A 3 -1.01 -25.83 -19.91
N PHE A 4 -1.81 -25.43 -20.91
CA PHE A 4 -1.42 -24.40 -21.88
C PHE A 4 -0.99 -23.07 -21.23
N LEU A 5 -1.52 -22.78 -20.04
CA LEU A 5 -1.13 -21.64 -19.22
C LEU A 5 0.31 -21.79 -18.68
N GLN A 6 0.66 -22.97 -18.16
CA GLN A 6 2.00 -23.22 -17.59
C GLN A 6 3.12 -23.14 -18.64
N ALA A 7 2.82 -23.48 -19.90
CA ALA A 7 3.78 -23.37 -21.00
C ALA A 7 4.07 -21.92 -21.44
N GLY A 8 3.25 -20.95 -21.00
CA GLY A 8 3.38 -19.53 -21.34
C GLY A 8 4.12 -18.68 -20.30
N GLN A 9 4.65 -19.33 -19.26
CA GLN A 9 5.45 -18.69 -18.22
C GLN A 9 6.91 -18.45 -18.69
N PRO A 10 7.54 -17.32 -18.33
CA PRO A 10 6.98 -16.21 -17.57
C PRO A 10 6.03 -15.34 -18.39
N TYR A 11 4.96 -14.84 -17.78
CA TYR A 11 4.11 -13.84 -18.39
C TYR A 11 4.77 -12.46 -18.34
N PRO A 12 4.46 -11.57 -19.31
CA PRO A 12 4.88 -10.17 -19.23
C PRO A 12 4.40 -9.53 -17.91
N GLY A 13 5.35 -9.15 -17.04
CA GLY A 13 5.07 -8.63 -15.70
C GLY A 13 5.52 -9.54 -14.55
N ASP A 14 5.79 -10.81 -14.82
CA ASP A 14 6.32 -11.76 -13.82
C ASP A 14 7.78 -11.44 -13.43
N ASP A 15 8.49 -10.63 -14.22
CA ASP A 15 9.85 -10.18 -13.95
C ASP A 15 9.94 -9.23 -12.73
N HIS A 16 8.81 -8.75 -12.23
CA HIS A 16 8.73 -7.70 -11.20
C HIS A 16 7.82 -8.09 -10.04
N ILE A 17 7.99 -9.30 -9.49
CA ILE A 17 7.54 -9.53 -8.11
C ILE A 17 8.45 -8.69 -7.21
N GLN A 18 8.01 -7.46 -6.95
CA GLN A 18 8.61 -6.56 -5.97
C GLN A 18 8.30 -7.10 -4.57
N ASP A 19 8.92 -8.23 -4.20
CA ASP A 19 8.78 -8.87 -2.89
C ASP A 19 9.28 -7.99 -1.72
N GLU A 20 9.68 -6.72 -1.96
CA GLU A 20 10.39 -5.88 -1.01
C GLU A 20 9.87 -4.44 -0.88
N GLN A 21 8.73 -4.07 -1.49
CA GLN A 21 8.18 -2.73 -1.25
C GLN A 21 7.48 -2.67 0.12
N ARG A 22 8.09 -1.93 1.05
CA ARG A 22 7.52 -1.68 2.38
C ARG A 22 6.10 -1.10 2.27
N PHE A 23 5.88 -0.14 1.38
CA PHE A 23 4.60 0.54 1.25
C PHE A 23 3.93 0.18 -0.07
N LEU A 24 2.66 -0.21 0.01
CA LEU A 24 1.76 -0.33 -1.15
C LEU A 24 0.52 0.52 -0.90
N VAL A 25 0.11 1.30 -1.89
CA VAL A 25 -1.17 2.02 -1.84
C VAL A 25 -2.08 1.46 -2.92
N TYR A 26 -3.23 0.95 -2.53
CA TYR A 26 -4.19 0.37 -3.47
C TYR A 26 -5.61 0.80 -3.14
N ARG A 27 -6.46 0.81 -4.17
CA ARG A 27 -7.87 1.22 -4.05
C ARG A 27 -8.70 0.06 -3.49
N THR A 28 -9.45 0.29 -2.42
CA THR A 28 -10.36 -0.70 -1.83
C THR A 28 -11.81 -0.47 -2.22
N SER A 29 -12.19 0.77 -2.54
CA SER A 29 -13.54 1.12 -2.98
C SER A 29 -13.54 2.37 -3.86
N ASP A 30 -14.72 2.83 -4.26
CA ASP A 30 -14.84 4.07 -5.02
C ASP A 30 -14.42 5.31 -4.23
N THR A 31 -14.40 5.22 -2.90
CA THR A 31 -14.20 6.34 -1.99
C THR A 31 -13.00 6.17 -1.06
N GLU A 32 -12.29 5.03 -1.13
CA GLU A 32 -11.26 4.65 -0.16
C GLU A 32 -10.08 3.95 -0.83
N HIS A 33 -8.90 4.19 -0.26
CA HIS A 33 -7.67 3.48 -0.53
C HIS A 33 -7.13 2.92 0.77
N THR A 34 -6.20 1.98 0.68
CA THR A 34 -5.46 1.45 1.81
C THR A 34 -3.98 1.66 1.59
N VAL A 35 -3.30 2.17 2.62
CA VAL A 35 -1.84 2.15 2.73
C VAL A 35 -1.48 0.88 3.50
N MET A 36 -0.85 -0.07 2.82
CA MET A 36 -0.32 -1.30 3.39
C MET A 36 1.17 -1.13 3.67
N ASP A 37 1.57 -1.38 4.92
CA ASP A 37 2.97 -1.36 5.38
C ASP A 37 3.43 -2.78 5.68
N ASN A 38 4.04 -3.42 4.69
CA ASN A 38 4.54 -4.78 4.73
C ASN A 38 5.63 -5.00 5.81
N LEU A 39 6.28 -3.94 6.30
CA LEU A 39 7.29 -4.09 7.36
C LEU A 39 6.65 -4.48 8.70
N ILE A 40 5.42 -4.04 8.93
CA ILE A 40 4.73 -4.18 10.23
C ILE A 40 3.40 -4.91 10.11
N ASP A 41 3.04 -5.35 8.90
CA ASP A 41 1.78 -6.04 8.59
C ASP A 41 0.56 -5.21 9.02
N GLU A 42 0.54 -3.93 8.62
CA GLU A 42 -0.54 -3.00 8.94
C GLU A 42 -1.19 -2.42 7.68
N ASP A 43 -2.52 -2.47 7.64
CA ASP A 43 -3.37 -1.82 6.64
C ASP A 43 -4.06 -0.61 7.26
N VAL A 44 -3.82 0.57 6.69
CA VAL A 44 -4.42 1.83 7.15
C VAL A 44 -5.31 2.41 6.05
N PRO A 45 -6.64 2.43 6.26
CA PRO A 45 -7.56 3.01 5.29
C PRO A 45 -7.39 4.53 5.24
N ILE A 46 -7.47 5.08 4.04
CA ILE A 46 -7.42 6.51 3.76
C ILE A 46 -8.49 6.88 2.74
N PRO A 47 -9.35 7.87 3.05
CA PRO A 47 -10.32 8.37 2.09
C PRO A 47 -9.68 8.90 0.80
N LEU A 48 -10.33 8.64 -0.34
CA LEU A 48 -9.88 9.09 -1.66
C LEU A 48 -9.65 10.60 -1.74
N TYR A 49 -10.45 11.39 -1.02
CA TYR A 49 -10.32 12.86 -1.06
C TYR A 49 -8.99 13.36 -0.51
N PHE A 50 -8.33 12.63 0.40
CA PHE A 50 -6.98 12.97 0.84
C PHE A 50 -5.93 12.62 -0.21
N ILE A 51 -6.03 11.44 -0.83
CA ILE A 51 -5.07 11.02 -1.88
C ILE A 51 -5.14 11.91 -3.12
N THR A 52 -6.31 12.44 -3.43
CA THR A 52 -6.53 13.30 -4.61
C THR A 52 -6.20 14.76 -4.35
N ASP A 53 -5.95 15.15 -3.10
CA ASP A 53 -5.53 16.49 -2.73
C ASP A 53 -4.00 16.60 -2.90
N PRO A 54 -3.50 17.43 -3.85
CA PRO A 54 -2.07 17.59 -4.08
C PRO A 54 -1.34 18.27 -2.89
N ASP A 55 -2.07 18.96 -2.02
CA ASP A 55 -1.52 19.61 -0.83
C ASP A 55 -1.49 18.67 0.38
N PHE A 56 -2.05 17.47 0.25
CA PHE A 56 -2.06 16.49 1.33
C PHE A 56 -0.71 15.75 1.45
N ASP A 57 -0.05 15.94 2.58
CA ASP A 57 1.19 15.22 2.91
C ASP A 57 0.87 13.82 3.48
N LEU A 58 0.78 12.85 2.57
CA LEU A 58 0.56 11.44 2.91
C LEU A 58 1.64 10.88 3.85
N ILE A 59 2.88 11.34 3.73
CA ILE A 59 4.00 10.85 4.53
C ILE A 59 3.84 11.35 5.97
N ALA A 60 3.59 12.64 6.16
CA ALA A 60 3.38 13.22 7.49
C ALA A 60 2.15 12.62 8.18
N TRP A 61 1.05 12.43 7.45
CA TRP A 61 -0.15 11.77 7.96
C TRP A 61 0.14 10.35 8.46
N TYR A 62 0.83 9.54 7.65
CA TYR A 62 1.15 8.17 8.02
C TYR A 62 2.14 8.10 9.20
N ALA A 63 3.14 8.99 9.22
CA ALA A 63 4.07 9.10 10.34
C ALA A 63 3.36 9.46 11.65
N ALA A 64 2.37 10.36 11.60
CA ALA A 64 1.55 10.72 12.75
C ALA A 64 0.69 9.53 13.22
N HIS A 65 0.07 8.79 12.30
CA HIS A 65 -0.63 7.54 12.60
C HIS A 65 0.28 6.55 13.34
N ARG A 66 1.50 6.34 12.84
CA ARG A 66 2.48 5.45 13.47
C ARG A 66 2.97 5.94 14.84
N ARG A 67 3.16 7.25 15.02
CA ARG A 67 3.51 7.81 16.34
C ARG A 67 2.42 7.53 17.37
N ARG A 68 1.14 7.74 16.99
CA ARG A 68 -0.01 7.44 17.86
C ARG A 68 -0.10 5.95 18.20
N ALA A 69 0.06 5.07 17.20
CA ALA A 69 0.03 3.62 17.42
C ALA A 69 1.14 3.13 18.38
N LEU A 70 2.29 3.80 18.40
CA LEU A 70 3.40 3.51 19.30
C LEU A 70 3.32 4.22 20.66
N GLY A 71 2.29 5.04 20.89
CA GLY A 71 2.08 5.78 22.14
C GLY A 71 3.04 6.97 22.33
N PHE A 72 3.64 7.49 21.25
CA PHE A 72 4.40 8.72 21.33
C PHE A 72 3.47 9.94 21.47
N PRO A 73 3.83 10.94 22.29
CA PRO A 73 3.03 12.15 22.44
C PRO A 73 3.00 12.97 21.14
N GLU A 74 1.89 13.69 20.96
CA GLU A 74 1.77 14.77 19.97
C GLU A 74 2.50 16.00 20.51
N ASP A 75 3.32 16.64 19.66
CA ASP A 75 4.09 17.84 20.00
C ASP A 75 3.22 19.10 19.98
#